data_AF-I0V2R0-F1
#
_entry.id   AF-I0V2R0-F1
#
_cell.length_a   1.000
_cell.length_b   1.000
_cell.length_c   1.000
_cell.angle_alpha   90.00
_cell.angle_beta   90.00
_cell.angle_gamma   90.00
#
_symmetry.space_group_name_H-M   'P 1'
#
loop_
_entity.id
_entity.type
_entity.pdbx_description
1 polymer ?
#
loop_
_entity_poly.entity_id
_entity_poly.type
_entity_poly.pdbx_seq_one_letter_code
_entity_poly.pdbx_strand_id
1 'polypeptide(L)'
;MDGPDGGARPASDTGLVEELLPQETTLGGHPVPRGSRWRRGVGNALMGFGALTGLLAVAYLADVIVGFGDVPRGITVAGVDIGGLGKDDAQAALRRELGSFVTRPVTVRAGDAEAPLDPAGAGLGVDWAATVAQAGAQPWLPWERLGALFGGRELPLVTTVDEQAARAELSRVARERLNRPAVDGGIAFRNTDPQEGHDDGGVVPQAIEPRPGTEVSDLDAAVAALKEHWPRAPRIDIPVRVLRPKLTSEAVHTALEGTVWPLLSGPILLRGDGADSVLLPEDVRKALGFEIRDGAGGASLEVTLDHAVLSSAVLGELGTTERRARDAALVFRNGIPVVVPSVRGTRIDWERTFAGMARTVSQAREVTVHYNAVEPAVTTGDVRALGIEEVLATASTHGHAPEDIAAVDVTRLNGIVVKPGETFEISAHATAEPLERVLREALHQAGLSVDEGRAVNDTGDAVAVHAAVTGSTITATVWGTG
;
A
#
# COMPACT_ATOMS: atom_id res chain seq x y z
N MET A 1 -55.10 61.98 64.30
CA MET A 1 -53.87 61.20 64.51
C MET A 1 -52.90 61.59 63.40
N ASP A 2 -52.30 62.77 63.43
CA ASP A 2 -51.60 63.50 64.51
C ASP A 2 -50.13 63.03 64.62
N GLY A 3 -49.20 63.91 64.26
CA GLY A 3 -48.03 64.18 65.10
C GLY A 3 -48.41 65.35 66.03
N PRO A 4 -47.54 66.35 66.25
CA PRO A 4 -46.08 66.39 66.10
C PRO A 4 -45.42 66.77 67.46
N ASP A 5 -44.14 67.15 67.45
CA ASP A 5 -43.64 68.41 68.08
C ASP A 5 -42.10 68.48 67.97
N GLY A 6 -41.44 69.65 68.08
CA GLY A 6 -41.98 71.02 68.20
C GLY A 6 -40.97 71.99 68.82
N GLY A 7 -40.91 73.25 68.34
CA GLY A 7 -39.96 74.30 68.81
C GLY A 7 -38.70 74.42 67.93
N ALA A 8 -38.38 75.51 67.22
CA ALA A 8 -38.69 76.95 67.34
C ALA A 8 -38.00 77.63 68.55
N ARG A 9 -37.55 78.90 68.50
CA ARG A 9 -38.04 80.09 67.76
C ARG A 9 -36.94 81.05 67.23
N PRO A 10 -37.30 82.11 66.47
CA PRO A 10 -36.36 83.04 65.82
C PRO A 10 -36.42 84.50 66.35
N ALA A 11 -35.68 85.37 65.66
CA ALA A 11 -35.97 86.78 65.33
C ALA A 11 -35.38 87.93 66.18
N SER A 12 -34.84 88.90 65.43
CA SER A 12 -34.84 90.37 65.60
C SER A 12 -34.51 91.02 66.95
N ASP A 13 -33.64 92.04 66.89
CA ASP A 13 -34.07 93.37 67.32
C ASP A 13 -33.48 94.48 66.41
N THR A 14 -34.08 95.68 66.42
CA THR A 14 -33.69 96.83 65.57
C THR A 14 -33.85 98.18 66.30
N GLY A 15 -32.75 98.83 66.64
CA GLY A 15 -32.66 100.24 67.07
C GLY A 15 -31.23 100.76 66.81
N LEU A 16 -30.96 102.02 66.44
CA LEU A 16 -31.44 103.30 66.99
C LEU A 16 -31.09 103.43 68.49
N VAL A 17 -30.41 104.49 68.94
CA VAL A 17 -30.27 105.85 68.37
C VAL A 17 -28.90 106.49 68.73
N GLU A 18 -28.50 107.53 67.96
CA GLU A 18 -27.75 108.75 68.40
C GLU A 18 -26.30 108.59 68.97
N GLU A 19 -25.36 109.56 68.89
CA GLU A 19 -25.30 110.86 68.19
C GLU A 19 -23.83 111.32 67.96
N LEU A 20 -23.64 112.55 67.45
CA LEU A 20 -22.49 113.46 67.64
C LEU A 20 -21.09 113.07 67.11
N LEU A 21 -20.87 113.50 65.86
CA LEU A 21 -19.63 114.14 65.36
C LEU A 21 -19.33 115.49 66.09
N PRO A 22 -18.20 116.21 65.86
CA PRO A 22 -16.94 115.89 65.14
C PRO A 22 -15.65 116.36 65.87
N GLN A 23 -14.54 116.50 65.10
CA GLN A 23 -13.30 117.30 65.31
C GLN A 23 -12.11 116.49 65.90
N GLU A 24 -11.07 116.15 65.12
CA GLU A 24 -9.98 117.00 64.57
C GLU A 24 -8.83 117.25 65.57
N THR A 25 -7.55 117.36 65.20
CA THR A 25 -6.79 117.13 63.92
C THR A 25 -5.43 116.49 64.33
N THR A 26 -4.46 115.98 63.54
CA THR A 26 -3.91 116.09 62.16
C THR A 26 -3.22 114.73 61.83
N LEU A 27 -2.66 114.35 60.67
CA LEU A 27 -2.39 114.84 59.28
C LEU A 27 -2.35 113.54 58.40
N GLY A 28 -2.15 113.48 57.08
CA GLY A 28 -1.89 114.48 56.04
C GLY A 28 -1.13 113.87 54.85
N GLY A 29 -1.56 114.12 53.60
CA GLY A 29 -0.78 113.80 52.38
C GLY A 29 -1.45 112.87 51.35
N HIS A 30 -2.33 113.43 50.52
CA HIS A 30 -2.67 112.84 49.21
C HIS A 30 -1.65 113.27 48.14
N PRO A 31 -1.47 112.46 47.08
CA PRO A 31 -1.73 113.01 45.75
C PRO A 31 -2.64 112.14 44.88
N VAL A 32 -3.18 112.75 43.82
CA VAL A 32 -4.14 112.18 42.84
C VAL A 32 -3.48 112.00 41.45
N PRO A 33 -4.13 111.42 40.40
CA PRO A 33 -3.43 110.52 39.47
C PRO A 33 -2.96 111.14 38.14
N ARG A 34 -2.03 110.42 37.47
CA ARG A 34 -1.88 110.20 36.00
C ARG A 34 -0.55 109.47 35.69
N GLY A 35 -0.39 108.93 34.46
CA GLY A 35 0.94 108.89 33.82
C GLY A 35 1.57 107.54 33.43
N SER A 36 0.97 106.84 32.46
CA SER A 36 1.62 105.96 31.47
C SER A 36 3.13 105.63 31.62
N ARG A 37 3.46 104.48 32.23
CA ARG A 37 4.75 103.78 32.00
C ARG A 37 4.63 102.28 31.66
N TRP A 38 3.43 101.71 31.76
CA TRP A 38 3.14 100.28 31.53
C TRP A 38 3.06 99.88 30.03
N ARG A 39 3.92 100.46 29.18
CA ARG A 39 4.06 100.08 27.75
C ARG A 39 5.42 99.49 27.38
N ARG A 40 6.40 99.47 28.30
CA ARG A 40 7.74 98.89 28.06
C ARG A 40 7.88 97.46 28.61
N GLY A 41 7.43 97.21 29.84
CA GLY A 41 7.41 95.84 30.40
C GLY A 41 6.51 94.88 29.60
N VAL A 42 5.28 95.31 29.28
CA VAL A 42 4.36 94.55 28.42
C VAL A 42 4.92 94.38 27.00
N GLY A 43 5.62 95.40 26.47
CA GLY A 43 6.31 95.31 25.18
C GLY A 43 7.39 94.22 25.17
N ASN A 44 8.27 94.20 26.17
CA ASN A 44 9.31 93.18 26.29
C ASN A 44 8.72 91.78 26.56
N ALA A 45 7.64 91.67 27.34
CA ALA A 45 6.95 90.40 27.58
C ALA A 45 6.29 89.85 26.30
N LEU A 46 5.60 90.71 25.54
CA LEU A 46 5.02 90.35 24.23
C LEU A 46 6.11 90.05 23.18
N MET A 47 7.27 90.72 23.24
CA MET A 47 8.38 90.46 22.33
C MET A 47 9.12 89.15 22.69
N GLY A 48 9.28 88.84 23.98
CA GLY A 48 9.79 87.54 24.43
C GLY A 48 8.83 86.38 24.11
N PHE A 49 7.53 86.59 24.33
CA PHE A 49 6.49 85.62 23.95
C PHE A 49 6.39 85.45 22.42
N GLY A 50 6.48 86.55 21.65
CA GLY A 50 6.50 86.54 20.19
C GLY A 50 7.75 85.87 19.62
N ALA A 51 8.92 86.08 20.24
CA ALA A 51 10.16 85.39 19.88
C ALA A 51 10.10 83.89 20.22
N LEU A 52 9.51 83.52 21.37
CA LEU A 52 9.31 82.11 21.74
C LEU A 52 8.30 81.43 20.81
N THR A 53 7.15 82.05 20.54
CA THR A 53 6.14 81.53 19.59
C THR A 53 6.69 81.47 18.16
N GLY A 54 7.51 82.46 17.76
CA GLY A 54 8.20 82.46 16.47
C GLY A 54 9.24 81.34 16.36
N LEU A 55 10.06 81.14 17.39
CA LEU A 55 11.01 80.02 17.47
C LEU A 55 10.31 78.67 17.45
N LEU A 56 9.21 78.52 18.20
CA LEU A 56 8.37 77.32 18.18
C LEU A 56 7.70 77.10 16.82
N ALA A 57 7.27 78.17 16.13
CA ALA A 57 6.71 78.07 14.78
C ALA A 57 7.78 77.68 13.74
N VAL A 58 9.01 78.19 13.85
CA VAL A 58 10.15 77.78 13.01
C VAL A 58 10.57 76.34 13.30
N ALA A 59 10.65 75.94 14.56
CA ALA A 59 10.96 74.57 14.97
C ALA A 59 9.86 73.58 14.55
N TYR A 60 8.59 73.97 14.66
CA TYR A 60 7.45 73.20 14.17
C TYR A 60 7.47 73.08 12.64
N LEU A 61 7.71 74.16 11.91
CA LEU A 61 7.83 74.13 10.46
C LEU A 61 9.01 73.27 10.01
N ALA A 62 10.12 73.27 10.75
CA ALA A 62 11.25 72.37 10.52
C ALA A 62 10.90 70.89 10.81
N ASP A 63 10.26 70.55 11.94
CA ASP A 63 9.83 69.18 12.26
C ASP A 63 8.75 68.67 11.27
N VAL A 64 7.90 69.56 10.74
CA VAL A 64 6.94 69.25 9.67
C VAL A 64 7.61 69.05 8.32
N ILE A 65 8.63 69.83 7.96
CA ILE A 65 9.40 69.65 6.71
C ILE A 65 10.26 68.39 6.76
N VAL A 66 10.93 68.13 7.90
CA VAL A 66 11.81 66.97 8.08
C VAL A 66 10.99 65.67 8.15
N GLY A 67 9.86 65.66 8.86
CA GLY A 67 8.98 64.49 8.96
C GLY A 67 7.99 64.31 7.79
N PHE A 68 8.17 65.00 6.67
CA PHE A 68 7.19 64.99 5.57
C PHE A 68 7.28 63.72 4.71
N GLY A 69 6.58 62.67 5.15
CA GLY A 69 6.47 61.39 4.43
C GLY A 69 6.78 60.18 5.29
N ASP A 70 7.39 60.41 6.45
CA ASP A 70 7.84 59.40 7.42
C ASP A 70 6.69 58.65 8.09
N VAL A 71 7.06 57.52 8.71
CA VAL A 71 6.21 56.76 9.63
C VAL A 71 5.97 57.58 10.90
N PRO A 72 4.73 57.64 11.45
CA PRO A 72 4.47 58.32 12.72
C PRO A 72 5.35 57.78 13.86
N ARG A 73 5.84 58.66 14.73
CA ARG A 73 6.61 58.27 15.94
C ARG A 73 5.72 57.43 16.88
N GLY A 74 6.33 56.51 17.63
CA GLY A 74 5.61 55.59 18.54
C GLY A 74 4.93 54.39 17.86
N ILE A 75 5.32 54.04 16.63
CA ILE A 75 4.78 52.88 15.90
C ILE A 75 5.75 51.71 15.97
N THR A 76 5.28 50.60 16.54
CA THR A 76 6.00 49.32 16.55
C THR A 76 5.30 48.27 15.69
N VAL A 77 6.06 47.28 15.20
CA VAL A 77 5.54 46.11 14.48
C VAL A 77 6.23 44.87 15.03
N ALA A 78 5.49 43.98 15.69
CA ALA A 78 6.02 42.76 16.31
C ALA A 78 7.29 43.02 17.16
N GLY A 79 7.26 44.07 17.98
CA GLY A 79 8.38 44.51 18.83
C GLY A 79 9.48 45.36 18.15
N VAL A 80 9.49 45.54 16.83
CA VAL A 80 10.46 46.43 16.13
C VAL A 80 9.89 47.86 16.08
N ASP A 81 10.66 48.86 16.53
CA ASP A 81 10.29 50.28 16.38
C ASP A 81 10.64 50.79 14.98
N ILE A 82 9.65 51.40 14.32
CA ILE A 82 9.79 52.04 13.00
C ILE A 82 9.37 53.52 13.05
N GLY A 83 9.07 54.07 14.23
CA GLY A 83 8.47 55.38 14.38
C GLY A 83 9.45 56.53 14.08
N GLY A 84 9.11 57.38 13.12
CA GLY A 84 9.97 58.48 12.67
C GLY A 84 11.09 58.06 11.73
N LEU A 85 11.02 56.87 11.14
CA LEU A 85 11.82 56.48 9.98
C LEU A 85 11.12 56.86 8.66
N GLY A 86 11.91 57.12 7.62
CA GLY A 86 11.43 57.13 6.25
C GLY A 86 10.86 55.75 5.87
N LYS A 87 9.86 55.71 4.98
CA LYS A 87 9.11 54.47 4.69
C LYS A 87 9.97 53.34 4.12
N ASP A 88 11.03 53.66 3.39
CA ASP A 88 11.93 52.67 2.82
C ASP A 88 12.95 52.16 3.86
N ASP A 89 13.42 53.05 4.76
CA ASP A 89 14.26 52.67 5.91
C ASP A 89 13.47 51.81 6.93
N ALA A 90 12.18 52.11 7.14
CA ALA A 90 11.28 51.29 7.94
C ALA A 90 11.11 49.89 7.36
N GLN A 91 10.90 49.75 6.04
CA GLN A 91 10.87 48.46 5.36
C GLN A 91 12.21 47.72 5.50
N ALA A 92 13.34 48.42 5.36
CA ALA A 92 14.67 47.84 5.52
C ALA A 92 14.94 47.35 6.96
N ALA A 93 14.50 48.09 7.98
CA ALA A 93 14.60 47.70 9.38
C ALA A 93 13.76 46.45 9.68
N LEU A 94 12.49 46.43 9.28
CA LEU A 94 11.60 45.27 9.46
C LEU A 94 12.16 44.03 8.75
N ARG A 95 12.63 44.17 7.51
CA ARG A 95 13.22 43.07 6.74
C ARG A 95 14.52 42.55 7.36
N ARG A 96 15.34 43.41 7.96
CA ARG A 96 16.58 43.03 8.67
C ARG A 96 16.29 42.20 9.92
N GLU A 97 15.30 42.61 10.72
CA GLU A 97 15.08 42.04 12.06
C GLU A 97 14.05 40.90 12.05
N LEU A 98 12.91 41.07 11.38
CA LEU A 98 11.85 40.06 11.28
C LEU A 98 12.05 39.10 10.09
N GLY A 99 12.92 39.42 9.12
CA GLY A 99 13.19 38.56 7.96
C GLY A 99 13.68 37.16 8.34
N SER A 100 14.46 37.03 9.42
CA SER A 100 14.95 35.75 9.95
C SER A 100 13.92 34.97 10.79
N PHE A 101 12.75 35.56 11.03
CA PHE A 101 11.62 34.94 11.72
C PHE A 101 10.59 34.40 10.71
N VAL A 102 10.22 35.20 9.71
CA VAL A 102 9.21 34.82 8.70
C VAL A 102 9.69 33.72 7.74
N THR A 103 11.00 33.51 7.62
CA THR A 103 11.61 32.45 6.80
C THR A 103 11.84 31.14 7.56
N ARG A 104 11.39 31.02 8.82
CA ARG A 104 11.58 29.79 9.61
C ARG A 104 10.59 28.70 9.17
N PRO A 105 11.04 27.44 8.98
CA PRO A 105 10.14 26.33 8.72
C PRO A 105 9.05 26.20 9.79
N VAL A 106 7.80 26.06 9.34
CA VAL A 106 6.61 25.95 10.18
C VAL A 106 6.31 24.47 10.39
N THR A 107 6.04 24.04 11.62
CA THR A 107 5.66 22.63 11.85
C THR A 107 4.21 22.42 11.47
N VAL A 108 3.95 21.60 10.46
CA VAL A 108 2.62 21.19 10.05
C VAL A 108 2.32 19.81 10.62
N ARG A 109 1.16 19.65 11.27
CA ARG A 109 0.71 18.39 11.88
C ARG A 109 -0.54 17.82 11.21
N ALA A 110 -0.56 16.51 11.00
CA ALA A 110 -1.67 15.74 10.46
C ALA A 110 -1.84 14.45 11.27
N GLY A 111 -2.77 14.45 12.23
CA GLY A 111 -2.83 13.42 13.27
C GLY A 111 -1.54 13.43 14.11
N ASP A 112 -0.88 12.27 14.24
CA ASP A 112 0.44 12.13 14.88
C ASP A 112 1.63 12.31 13.92
N ALA A 113 1.40 12.60 12.63
CA ALA A 113 2.48 12.91 11.68
C ALA A 113 2.81 14.40 11.68
N GLU A 114 4.10 14.73 11.67
CA GLU A 114 4.60 16.11 11.65
C GLU A 114 5.67 16.31 10.58
N ALA A 115 5.63 17.47 9.92
CA ALA A 115 6.60 17.84 8.91
C ALA A 115 6.92 19.34 8.95
N PRO A 116 8.17 19.75 8.68
CA PRO A 116 8.50 21.15 8.42
C PRO A 116 7.98 21.55 7.02
N LEU A 117 7.25 22.67 6.96
CA LEU A 117 6.86 23.38 5.75
C LEU A 117 7.77 24.61 5.60
N ASP A 118 8.36 24.81 4.42
CA ASP A 118 9.10 26.04 4.12
C ASP A 118 8.10 27.17 3.75
N PRO A 119 8.08 28.31 4.46
CA PRO A 119 7.25 29.45 4.08
C PRO A 119 7.51 29.94 2.66
N ALA A 120 8.76 29.96 2.20
CA ALA A 120 9.11 30.50 0.89
C ALA A 120 8.60 29.59 -0.25
N GLY A 121 8.86 28.28 -0.17
CA GLY A 121 8.31 27.29 -1.09
C GLY A 121 6.78 27.19 -1.06
N ALA A 122 6.15 27.45 0.09
CA ALA A 122 4.69 27.53 0.24
C ALA A 122 4.09 28.90 -0.13
N GLY A 123 4.86 29.84 -0.69
CA GLY A 123 4.35 31.14 -1.14
C GLY A 123 3.83 32.05 -0.02
N LEU A 124 4.30 31.85 1.21
CA LEU A 124 3.98 32.69 2.37
C LEU A 124 4.98 33.86 2.45
N GLY A 125 4.46 35.07 2.54
CA GLY A 125 5.25 36.30 2.56
C GLY A 125 4.70 37.34 3.53
N VAL A 126 5.49 38.39 3.76
CA VAL A 126 5.01 39.61 4.42
C VAL A 126 5.16 40.75 3.42
N ASP A 127 4.08 41.49 3.21
CA ASP A 127 4.11 42.75 2.49
C ASP A 127 4.57 43.85 3.45
N TRP A 128 5.89 44.09 3.44
CA TRP A 128 6.53 45.12 4.24
C TRP A 128 6.03 46.53 3.87
N ALA A 129 5.66 46.77 2.60
CA ALA A 129 5.18 48.06 2.14
C ALA A 129 3.75 48.32 2.63
N ALA A 130 2.85 47.32 2.54
CA ALA A 130 1.51 47.40 3.13
C ALA A 130 1.55 47.49 4.66
N THR A 131 2.47 46.77 5.31
CA THR A 131 2.68 46.84 6.77
C THR A 131 3.09 48.25 7.20
N VAL A 132 4.05 48.87 6.52
CA VAL A 132 4.45 50.26 6.79
C VAL A 132 3.34 51.25 6.41
N ALA A 133 2.53 50.97 5.37
CA ALA A 133 1.39 51.80 4.99
C ALA A 133 0.26 51.81 6.06
N GLN A 134 0.07 50.73 6.83
CA GLN A 134 -0.89 50.71 7.95
C GLN A 134 -0.59 51.75 9.03
N ALA A 135 0.66 52.21 9.15
CA ALA A 135 1.01 53.26 10.10
C ALA A 135 0.32 54.60 9.79
N GLY A 136 -0.01 54.84 8.52
CA GLY A 136 -0.68 56.05 8.04
C GLY A 136 0.27 57.23 7.80
N ALA A 137 -0.31 58.42 7.64
CA ALA A 137 0.43 59.68 7.58
C ALA A 137 0.58 60.29 8.98
N GLN A 138 1.67 61.03 9.22
CA GLN A 138 1.91 61.64 10.53
C GLN A 138 0.90 62.77 10.83
N PRO A 139 0.34 62.85 12.06
CA PRO A 139 -0.66 63.86 12.41
C PRO A 139 -0.19 65.31 12.21
N TRP A 140 -1.13 66.16 11.78
CA TRP A 140 -0.92 67.58 11.49
C TRP A 140 -1.16 68.49 12.71
N LEU A 141 -1.76 67.99 13.80
CA LEU A 141 -2.01 68.81 14.99
C LEU A 141 -0.83 68.68 15.99
N PRO A 142 -0.26 69.80 16.49
CA PRO A 142 0.92 69.75 17.36
C PRO A 142 0.76 68.92 18.64
N TRP A 143 -0.46 68.90 19.20
CA TRP A 143 -0.76 68.13 20.42
C TRP A 143 -0.89 66.62 20.15
N GLU A 144 -1.31 66.22 18.94
CA GLU A 144 -1.31 64.81 18.52
C GLU A 144 0.13 64.32 18.31
N ARG A 145 1.00 65.14 17.71
CA ARG A 145 2.44 64.86 17.57
C ARG A 145 3.12 64.69 18.93
N LEU A 146 2.76 65.51 19.93
CA LEU A 146 3.25 65.36 21.31
C LEU A 146 2.68 64.11 22.00
N GLY A 147 1.40 63.78 21.80
CA GLY A 147 0.81 62.54 22.32
C GLY A 147 1.51 61.28 21.78
N ALA A 148 1.87 61.28 20.50
CA ALA A 148 2.60 60.19 19.84
C ALA A 148 4.07 60.03 20.31
N LEU A 149 4.60 60.91 21.16
CA LEU A 149 5.89 60.72 21.86
C LEU A 149 5.75 59.92 23.16
N PHE A 150 4.52 59.73 23.67
CA PHE A 150 4.25 59.05 24.94
C PHE A 150 3.27 57.87 24.81
N GLY A 151 2.49 57.78 23.72
CA GLY A 151 1.64 56.65 23.40
C GLY A 151 2.24 55.77 22.30
N GLY A 152 2.52 54.51 22.61
CA GLY A 152 2.92 53.50 21.61
C GLY A 152 1.70 52.81 20.99
N ARG A 153 1.77 52.50 19.68
CA ARG A 153 0.78 51.68 18.97
C ARG A 153 1.49 50.59 18.17
N GLU A 154 1.32 49.35 18.59
CA GLU A 154 1.76 48.19 17.83
C GLU A 154 0.80 47.88 16.67
N LEU A 155 1.36 47.48 15.52
CA LEU A 155 0.63 47.09 14.31
C LEU A 155 0.94 45.64 13.92
N PRO A 156 -0.05 44.90 13.37
CA PRO A 156 0.18 43.54 12.87
C PRO A 156 0.96 43.54 11.55
N LEU A 157 1.68 42.46 11.30
CA LEU A 157 2.32 42.19 10.01
C LEU A 157 1.25 41.89 8.94
N VAL A 158 1.35 42.51 7.76
CA VAL A 158 0.50 42.18 6.62
C VAL A 158 1.07 40.96 5.90
N THR A 159 0.45 39.79 6.13
CA THR A 159 0.81 38.53 5.48
C THR A 159 0.24 38.45 4.06
N THR A 160 1.06 38.03 3.11
CA THR A 160 0.64 37.59 1.77
C THR A 160 0.76 36.07 1.66
N VAL A 161 -0.18 35.43 0.96
CA VAL A 161 -0.19 33.98 0.73
C VAL A 161 -0.61 33.72 -0.71
N ASP A 162 0.29 33.15 -1.50
CA ASP A 162 -0.08 32.53 -2.78
C ASP A 162 -0.76 31.19 -2.50
N GLU A 163 -2.07 31.13 -2.75
CA GLU A 163 -2.89 29.95 -2.49
C GLU A 163 -2.52 28.76 -3.37
N GLN A 164 -2.00 29.00 -4.57
CA GLN A 164 -1.61 27.95 -5.51
C GLN A 164 -0.27 27.35 -5.09
N ALA A 165 0.71 28.18 -4.71
CA ALA A 165 1.97 27.73 -4.13
C ALA A 165 1.76 27.00 -2.80
N ALA A 166 0.97 27.57 -1.88
CA ALA A 166 0.65 26.98 -0.59
C ALA A 166 -0.04 25.61 -0.76
N ARG A 167 -1.03 25.50 -1.66
CA ARG A 167 -1.70 24.23 -1.96
C ARG A 167 -0.76 23.22 -2.60
N ALA A 168 0.09 23.65 -3.54
CA ALA A 168 1.03 22.76 -4.22
C ALA A 168 2.02 22.15 -3.23
N GLU A 169 2.66 22.98 -2.41
CA GLU A 169 3.66 22.56 -1.42
C GLU A 169 3.03 21.76 -0.27
N LEU A 170 1.87 22.18 0.26
CA LEU A 170 1.12 21.36 1.23
C LEU A 170 0.75 20.00 0.65
N SER A 171 0.35 19.90 -0.63
CA SER A 171 0.07 18.62 -1.27
C SER A 171 1.32 17.74 -1.40
N ARG A 172 2.49 18.35 -1.58
CA ARG A 172 3.78 17.66 -1.70
C ARG A 172 4.22 17.11 -0.34
N VAL A 173 4.27 17.97 0.69
CA VAL A 173 4.56 17.60 2.08
C VAL A 173 3.53 16.58 2.60
N ALA A 174 2.26 16.71 2.21
CA ALA A 174 1.23 15.71 2.52
C ALA A 174 1.61 14.32 1.99
N ARG A 175 1.88 14.19 0.68
CA ARG A 175 2.25 12.91 0.05
C ARG A 175 3.57 12.32 0.57
N GLU A 176 4.55 13.16 0.93
CA GLU A 176 5.89 12.72 1.33
C GLU A 176 6.07 12.43 2.82
N ARG A 177 5.33 13.12 3.71
CA ARG A 177 5.63 13.16 5.15
C ARG A 177 4.43 12.96 6.07
N LEU A 178 3.24 13.41 5.68
CA LEU A 178 2.07 13.46 6.56
C LEU A 178 1.10 12.30 6.33
N ASN A 179 0.86 11.97 5.06
CA ASN A 179 -0.04 10.89 4.68
C ASN A 179 0.58 9.53 5.02
N ARG A 180 -0.06 8.79 5.92
CA ARG A 180 0.27 7.40 6.25
C ARG A 180 -0.81 6.50 5.65
N PRO A 181 -0.49 5.55 4.75
CA PRO A 181 -1.49 4.60 4.25
C PRO A 181 -2.03 3.74 5.39
N ALA A 182 -3.26 3.25 5.24
CA ALA A 182 -3.76 2.19 6.12
C ALA A 182 -2.94 0.92 5.88
N VAL A 183 -2.60 0.22 6.95
CA VAL A 183 -1.89 -1.06 6.89
C VAL A 183 -2.88 -2.14 7.27
N ASP A 184 -3.21 -3.02 6.32
CA ASP A 184 -3.99 -4.22 6.60
C ASP A 184 -3.25 -5.15 7.56
N GLY A 185 -4.02 -5.85 8.38
CA GLY A 185 -3.51 -6.88 9.27
C GLY A 185 -3.16 -8.15 8.51
N GLY A 186 -2.50 -9.09 9.18
CA GLY A 186 -2.05 -10.33 8.55
C GLY A 186 -1.48 -11.31 9.57
N ILE A 187 -0.79 -12.33 9.11
CA ILE A 187 -0.20 -13.36 9.98
C ILE A 187 1.30 -13.47 9.69
N ALA A 188 2.10 -13.30 10.73
CA ALA A 188 3.53 -13.58 10.74
C ALA A 188 3.78 -15.00 11.27
N PHE A 189 4.96 -15.55 10.97
CA PHE A 189 5.43 -16.81 11.54
C PHE A 189 6.76 -16.59 12.24
N ARG A 190 6.99 -17.28 13.37
CA ARG A 190 8.31 -17.44 13.98
C ARG A 190 8.57 -18.94 14.18
N ASN A 191 9.73 -19.41 13.73
CA ASN A 191 10.18 -20.77 14.02
C ASN A 191 10.50 -20.87 15.53
N THR A 192 10.20 -22.00 16.16
CA THR A 192 10.67 -22.29 17.52
C THR A 192 12.18 -22.59 17.51
N ASP A 193 12.87 -22.33 18.61
CA ASP A 193 14.24 -22.80 18.77
C ASP A 193 14.21 -24.33 18.99
N PRO A 194 14.99 -25.15 18.25
CA PRO A 194 15.06 -26.59 18.49
C PRO A 194 15.37 -26.98 19.94
N GLN A 195 16.02 -26.10 20.72
CA GLN A 195 16.33 -26.37 22.13
C GLN A 195 15.11 -26.35 23.06
N GLU A 196 13.94 -25.91 22.62
CA GLU A 196 12.69 -26.02 23.40
C GLU A 196 12.06 -27.44 23.33
N GLY A 197 12.80 -28.45 22.88
CA GLY A 197 12.39 -29.87 22.90
C GLY A 197 11.39 -30.26 21.80
N HIS A 198 11.31 -29.45 20.74
CA HIS A 198 10.39 -29.61 19.62
C HIS A 198 11.15 -30.05 18.36
N ASP A 199 11.53 -31.32 18.31
CA ASP A 199 12.19 -31.97 17.17
C ASP A 199 11.32 -32.03 15.88
N ASP A 200 10.05 -31.59 15.96
CA ASP A 200 9.10 -31.54 14.86
C ASP A 200 9.20 -30.28 13.97
N GLY A 201 10.09 -29.34 14.30
CA GLY A 201 10.28 -28.11 13.53
C GLY A 201 9.15 -27.09 13.72
N GLY A 202 8.70 -26.91 14.97
CA GLY A 202 7.59 -26.06 15.36
C GLY A 202 7.58 -24.64 14.76
N VAL A 203 6.37 -24.19 14.40
CA VAL A 203 6.10 -22.87 13.83
C VAL A 203 5.01 -22.18 14.65
N VAL A 204 5.32 -21.02 15.24
CA VAL A 204 4.36 -20.20 15.97
C VAL A 204 3.83 -19.07 15.06
N PRO A 205 2.57 -19.16 14.58
CA PRO A 205 1.93 -18.05 13.87
C PRO A 205 1.51 -16.93 14.86
N GLN A 206 1.48 -15.69 14.40
CA GLN A 206 1.14 -14.49 15.20
C GLN A 206 0.36 -13.48 14.36
N ALA A 207 -0.65 -12.86 14.97
CA ALA A 207 -1.39 -11.76 14.35
C ALA A 207 -0.49 -10.51 14.18
N ILE A 208 -0.58 -9.89 13.01
CA ILE A 208 -0.14 -8.52 12.75
C ILE A 208 -1.40 -7.65 12.79
N GLU A 209 -1.49 -6.74 13.76
CA GLU A 209 -2.66 -5.89 13.92
C GLU A 209 -2.84 -4.90 12.75
N PRO A 210 -4.07 -4.78 12.19
CA PRO A 210 -4.38 -3.75 11.21
C PRO A 210 -4.26 -2.36 11.85
N ARG A 211 -3.60 -1.42 11.16
CA ARG A 211 -3.34 -0.07 11.67
C ARG A 211 -3.95 0.99 10.77
N PRO A 212 -4.86 1.84 11.29
CA PRO A 212 -5.45 2.93 10.53
C PRO A 212 -4.41 3.88 9.93
N GLY A 213 -4.68 4.30 8.70
CA GLY A 213 -3.93 5.35 8.03
C GLY A 213 -4.47 6.74 8.37
N THR A 214 -3.76 7.76 7.94
CA THR A 214 -4.14 9.17 8.10
C THR A 214 -3.80 9.91 6.82
N GLU A 215 -4.74 10.66 6.28
CA GLU A 215 -4.59 11.43 5.04
C GLU A 215 -5.08 12.86 5.26
N VAL A 216 -4.38 13.86 4.72
CA VAL A 216 -4.88 15.26 4.69
C VAL A 216 -6.20 15.30 3.92
N SER A 217 -7.31 15.62 4.60
CA SER A 217 -8.66 15.48 4.03
C SER A 217 -9.08 16.66 3.16
N ASP A 218 -8.56 17.84 3.48
CA ASP A 218 -8.95 19.11 2.87
C ASP A 218 -7.73 20.03 2.81
N LEU A 219 -7.26 20.32 1.58
CA LEU A 219 -6.14 21.22 1.33
C LEU A 219 -6.55 22.70 1.35
N ASP A 220 -7.82 23.02 1.14
CA ASP A 220 -8.33 24.39 1.15
C ASP A 220 -8.51 24.86 2.61
N ALA A 221 -9.07 24.01 3.47
CA ALA A 221 -9.09 24.23 4.91
C ALA A 221 -7.67 24.26 5.50
N ALA A 222 -6.72 23.48 4.97
CA ALA A 222 -5.32 23.56 5.36
C ALA A 222 -4.66 24.91 4.98
N VAL A 223 -4.90 25.42 3.76
CA VAL A 223 -4.43 26.75 3.35
C VAL A 223 -5.11 27.86 4.17
N ALA A 224 -6.38 27.71 4.53
CA ALA A 224 -7.08 28.63 5.43
C ALA A 224 -6.47 28.65 6.83
N ALA A 225 -6.22 27.48 7.44
CA ALA A 225 -5.55 27.37 8.72
C ALA A 225 -4.13 27.98 8.68
N LEU A 226 -3.40 27.76 7.59
CA LEU A 226 -2.08 28.34 7.34
C LEU A 226 -2.13 29.88 7.27
N LYS A 227 -3.05 30.45 6.48
CA LYS A 227 -3.30 31.91 6.40
C LYS A 227 -3.65 32.53 7.76
N GLU A 228 -4.47 31.85 8.56
CA GLU A 228 -4.92 32.38 9.85
C GLU A 228 -3.82 32.33 10.91
N HIS A 229 -3.07 31.22 11.00
CA HIS A 229 -2.18 30.97 12.12
C HIS A 229 -0.72 31.40 11.86
N TRP A 230 -0.27 31.46 10.62
CA TRP A 230 1.07 31.95 10.29
C TRP A 230 1.17 33.49 10.32
N PRO A 231 2.32 34.09 10.68
CA PRO A 231 3.52 33.51 11.29
C PRO A 231 3.43 33.43 12.83
N ARG A 232 2.22 33.51 13.41
CA ARG A 232 1.98 33.63 14.85
C ARG A 232 2.13 32.30 15.60
N ALA A 233 1.75 31.19 14.98
CA ALA A 233 1.85 29.84 15.53
C ALA A 233 3.07 29.09 14.99
N PRO A 234 3.90 28.45 15.84
CA PRO A 234 5.03 27.63 15.38
C PRO A 234 4.59 26.26 14.85
N ARG A 235 3.37 25.82 15.20
CA ARG A 235 2.77 24.54 14.81
C ARG A 235 1.34 24.80 14.32
N ILE A 236 0.96 24.22 13.19
CA ILE A 236 -0.36 24.38 12.58
C ILE A 236 -0.96 23.00 12.33
N ASP A 237 -2.17 22.78 12.83
CA ASP A 237 -2.89 21.51 12.71
C ASP A 237 -3.75 21.51 11.44
N ILE A 238 -3.59 20.47 10.62
CA ILE A 238 -4.34 20.27 9.37
C ILE A 238 -5.47 19.26 9.57
N PRO A 239 -6.67 19.48 8.98
CA PRO A 239 -7.74 18.49 9.00
C PRO A 239 -7.35 17.21 8.26
N VAL A 240 -7.62 16.07 8.91
CA VAL A 240 -7.28 14.73 8.41
C VAL A 240 -8.48 13.79 8.38
N ARG A 241 -8.45 12.87 7.42
CA ARG A 241 -9.32 11.71 7.31
C ARG A 241 -8.56 10.48 7.79
N VAL A 242 -9.15 9.74 8.73
CA VAL A 242 -8.65 8.41 9.11
C VAL A 242 -8.99 7.43 8.01
N LEU A 243 -7.98 6.79 7.42
CA LEU A 243 -8.15 5.70 6.47
C LEU A 243 -8.30 4.40 7.25
N ARG A 244 -9.43 3.71 7.08
CA ARG A 244 -9.65 2.40 7.70
C ARG A 244 -8.93 1.32 6.88
N PRO A 245 -8.25 0.35 7.52
CA PRO A 245 -7.83 -0.89 6.86
C PRO A 245 -9.06 -1.64 6.32
N LYS A 246 -8.86 -2.52 5.33
CA LYS A 246 -9.89 -3.45 4.86
C LYS A 246 -10.15 -4.54 5.91
N LEU A 247 -9.09 -5.15 6.42
CA LEU A 247 -9.17 -6.21 7.41
C LEU A 247 -9.37 -5.66 8.82
N THR A 248 -10.30 -6.25 9.57
CA THR A 248 -10.45 -6.04 11.01
C THR A 248 -9.51 -6.96 11.78
N SER A 249 -9.18 -6.58 13.03
CA SER A 249 -8.38 -7.47 13.92
C SER A 249 -9.12 -8.79 14.18
N GLU A 250 -10.46 -8.74 14.30
CA GLU A 250 -11.34 -9.91 14.40
C GLU A 250 -11.22 -10.85 13.19
N ALA A 251 -11.14 -10.34 11.95
CA ALA A 251 -10.95 -11.16 10.76
C ALA A 251 -9.57 -11.84 10.72
N VAL A 252 -8.52 -11.17 11.20
CA VAL A 252 -7.17 -11.74 11.32
C VAL A 252 -7.14 -12.83 12.39
N HIS A 253 -7.71 -12.58 13.57
CA HIS A 253 -7.78 -13.57 14.65
C HIS A 253 -8.64 -14.78 14.28
N THR A 254 -9.77 -14.57 13.59
CA THR A 254 -10.63 -15.66 13.09
C THR A 254 -9.86 -16.60 12.14
N ALA A 255 -9.05 -16.05 11.22
CA ALA A 255 -8.22 -16.85 10.33
C ALA A 255 -7.05 -17.54 11.07
N LEU A 256 -6.42 -16.83 12.01
CA LEU A 256 -5.31 -17.33 12.83
C LEU A 256 -5.75 -18.50 13.71
N GLU A 257 -6.76 -18.31 14.56
CA GLU A 257 -7.22 -19.28 15.56
C GLU A 257 -8.06 -20.40 14.93
N GLY A 258 -8.91 -20.07 13.96
CA GLY A 258 -9.83 -21.03 13.32
C GLY A 258 -9.17 -21.93 12.27
N THR A 259 -8.08 -21.48 11.64
CA THR A 259 -7.50 -22.18 10.47
C THR A 259 -6.00 -22.40 10.57
N VAL A 260 -5.20 -21.34 10.81
CA VAL A 260 -3.73 -21.43 10.79
C VAL A 260 -3.17 -22.17 12.00
N TRP A 261 -3.69 -21.90 13.21
CA TRP A 261 -3.22 -22.53 14.44
C TRP A 261 -3.47 -24.05 14.46
N PRO A 262 -4.66 -24.59 14.09
CA PRO A 262 -4.85 -26.03 13.93
C PRO A 262 -3.86 -26.67 12.93
N LEU A 263 -3.64 -26.03 11.77
CA LEU A 263 -2.75 -26.50 10.71
C LEU A 263 -1.27 -26.57 11.14
N LEU A 264 -0.82 -25.68 12.04
CA LEU A 264 0.58 -25.61 12.50
C LEU A 264 0.80 -26.20 13.91
N SER A 265 -0.23 -26.77 14.54
CA SER A 265 -0.19 -27.30 15.92
C SER A 265 0.75 -28.49 16.16
N GLY A 266 1.47 -28.95 15.14
CA GLY A 266 2.36 -30.11 15.13
C GLY A 266 2.08 -31.03 13.92
N PRO A 267 2.81 -32.15 13.77
CA PRO A 267 2.76 -32.98 12.57
C PRO A 267 1.39 -33.59 12.24
N ILE A 268 1.12 -33.75 10.94
CA ILE A 268 -0.09 -34.35 10.37
C ILE A 268 0.30 -35.66 9.66
N LEU A 269 -0.38 -36.76 10.00
CA LEU A 269 -0.17 -38.08 9.40
C LEU A 269 -0.98 -38.22 8.11
N LEU A 270 -0.36 -38.68 7.02
CA LEU A 270 -1.02 -39.06 5.78
C LEU A 270 -1.03 -40.58 5.64
N ARG A 271 -2.22 -41.17 5.45
CA ARG A 271 -2.44 -42.62 5.31
C ARG A 271 -2.59 -43.05 3.86
N GLY A 272 -1.63 -43.79 3.33
CA GLY A 272 -1.69 -44.35 1.97
C GLY A 272 -2.08 -45.83 1.90
N ASP A 273 -2.26 -46.34 0.68
CA ASP A 273 -2.45 -47.77 0.39
C ASP A 273 -1.13 -48.54 0.56
N GLY A 274 -0.74 -48.78 1.83
CA GLY A 274 0.43 -49.59 2.20
C GLY A 274 1.70 -48.82 2.61
N ALA A 275 1.68 -47.49 2.56
CA ALA A 275 2.72 -46.63 3.13
C ALA A 275 2.11 -45.33 3.68
N ASP A 276 2.66 -44.83 4.78
CA ASP A 276 2.28 -43.57 5.42
C ASP A 276 3.40 -42.53 5.24
N SER A 277 3.06 -41.25 5.32
CA SER A 277 4.03 -40.13 5.39
C SER A 277 3.53 -39.05 6.37
N VAL A 278 4.36 -38.07 6.69
CA VAL A 278 4.08 -37.04 7.70
C VAL A 278 4.40 -35.66 7.16
N LEU A 279 3.41 -34.76 7.17
CA LEU A 279 3.65 -33.33 6.98
C LEU A 279 4.08 -32.71 8.31
N LEU A 280 5.24 -32.03 8.32
CA LEU A 280 5.69 -31.23 9.46
C LEU A 280 5.09 -29.81 9.41
N PRO A 281 4.96 -29.10 10.55
CA PRO A 281 4.48 -27.71 10.59
C PRO A 281 5.22 -26.78 9.63
N GLU A 282 6.54 -26.96 9.46
CA GLU A 282 7.37 -26.17 8.55
C GLU A 282 7.02 -26.42 7.06
N ASP A 283 6.55 -27.61 6.68
CA ASP A 283 6.10 -27.89 5.31
C ASP A 283 4.70 -27.33 5.03
N VAL A 284 3.80 -27.41 6.02
CA VAL A 284 2.51 -26.73 5.98
C VAL A 284 2.72 -25.20 5.90
N ARG A 285 3.67 -24.65 6.67
CA ARG A 285 4.02 -23.22 6.64
C ARG A 285 4.54 -22.76 5.27
N LYS A 286 5.29 -23.59 4.55
CA LYS A 286 5.73 -23.29 3.17
C LYS A 286 4.55 -23.23 2.18
N ALA A 287 3.49 -24.00 2.45
CA ALA A 287 2.30 -24.07 1.60
C ALA A 287 1.20 -23.05 1.94
N LEU A 288 1.25 -22.40 3.11
CA LEU A 288 0.24 -21.42 3.53
C LEU A 288 0.29 -20.14 2.67
N GLY A 289 -0.81 -19.89 1.96
CA GLY A 289 -1.10 -18.62 1.28
C GLY A 289 -2.18 -17.82 2.01
N PHE A 290 -2.24 -16.52 1.70
CA PHE A 290 -3.18 -15.58 2.32
C PHE A 290 -3.80 -14.66 1.27
N GLU A 291 -5.13 -14.59 1.22
CA GLU A 291 -5.88 -13.72 0.32
C GLU A 291 -6.87 -12.84 1.09
N ILE A 292 -6.98 -11.57 0.75
CA ILE A 292 -8.06 -10.70 1.25
C ILE A 292 -9.24 -10.84 0.31
N ARG A 293 -10.39 -11.30 0.81
CA ARG A 293 -11.64 -11.36 0.04
C ARG A 293 -12.71 -10.47 0.66
N ASP A 294 -13.27 -9.58 -0.15
CA ASP A 294 -14.33 -8.66 0.23
C ASP A 294 -15.68 -9.41 0.25
N GLY A 295 -16.36 -9.46 1.40
CA GLY A 295 -17.62 -10.17 1.61
C GLY A 295 -18.74 -9.31 2.19
N ALA A 296 -19.96 -9.86 2.27
CA ALA A 296 -21.15 -9.12 2.73
C ALA A 296 -21.09 -8.66 4.20
N GLY A 297 -20.22 -9.24 5.02
CA GLY A 297 -19.94 -8.83 6.41
C GLY A 297 -18.70 -7.95 6.57
N GLY A 298 -18.01 -7.58 5.48
CA GLY A 298 -16.67 -6.98 5.51
C GLY A 298 -15.64 -7.87 4.81
N ALA A 299 -14.37 -7.45 4.82
CA ALA A 299 -13.28 -8.25 4.25
C ALA A 299 -12.81 -9.34 5.22
N SER A 300 -12.56 -10.54 4.70
CA SER A 300 -11.98 -11.67 5.45
C SER A 300 -10.60 -12.04 4.92
N LEU A 301 -9.76 -12.60 5.81
CA LEU A 301 -8.47 -13.18 5.47
C LEU A 301 -8.68 -14.67 5.17
N GLU A 302 -8.72 -15.03 3.88
CA GLU A 302 -8.81 -16.42 3.46
C GLU A 302 -7.42 -17.07 3.47
N VAL A 303 -7.37 -18.32 3.93
CA VAL A 303 -6.14 -19.13 4.02
C VAL A 303 -6.16 -20.15 2.90
N THR A 304 -5.18 -20.09 2.00
CA THR A 304 -5.00 -21.03 0.89
C THR A 304 -3.84 -21.99 1.18
N LEU A 305 -3.80 -23.12 0.47
CA LEU A 305 -2.80 -24.16 0.64
C LEU A 305 -2.25 -24.58 -0.72
N ASP A 306 -0.94 -24.44 -0.93
CA ASP A 306 -0.28 -24.92 -2.14
C ASP A 306 -0.13 -26.46 -2.10
N HIS A 307 -1.01 -27.15 -2.82
CA HIS A 307 -1.02 -28.61 -2.93
C HIS A 307 0.24 -29.18 -3.61
N ALA A 308 0.95 -28.40 -4.43
CA ALA A 308 2.21 -28.84 -5.05
C ALA A 308 3.36 -28.79 -4.03
N VAL A 309 3.41 -27.76 -3.18
CA VAL A 309 4.35 -27.72 -2.04
C VAL A 309 4.07 -28.88 -1.08
N LEU A 310 2.81 -29.07 -0.65
CA LEU A 310 2.44 -30.14 0.26
C LEU A 310 2.76 -31.53 -0.30
N SER A 311 2.35 -31.83 -1.54
CA SER A 311 2.64 -33.13 -2.17
C SER A 311 4.14 -33.37 -2.34
N SER A 312 4.94 -32.34 -2.66
CA SER A 312 6.39 -32.49 -2.83
C SER A 312 7.12 -32.95 -1.57
N ALA A 313 6.61 -32.61 -0.38
CA ALA A 313 7.18 -33.02 0.90
C ALA A 313 6.96 -34.51 1.23
N VAL A 314 5.83 -35.08 0.79
CA VAL A 314 5.39 -36.45 1.14
C VAL A 314 5.48 -37.46 -0.03
N LEU A 315 5.85 -37.00 -1.22
CA LEU A 315 5.96 -37.84 -2.42
C LEU A 315 7.06 -38.91 -2.29
N GLY A 316 8.05 -38.71 -1.41
CA GLY A 316 9.14 -39.65 -1.16
C GLY A 316 8.65 -41.02 -0.69
N GLU A 317 7.81 -41.05 0.34
CA GLU A 317 7.22 -42.30 0.85
C GLU A 317 5.95 -42.65 0.09
N LEU A 318 5.01 -41.71 -0.06
CA LEU A 318 3.70 -42.00 -0.66
C LEU A 318 3.77 -42.37 -2.14
N GLY A 319 4.78 -41.88 -2.88
CA GLY A 319 5.00 -42.25 -4.28
C GLY A 319 5.21 -43.75 -4.50
N THR A 320 5.59 -44.52 -3.46
CA THR A 320 5.69 -45.98 -3.51
C THR A 320 4.32 -46.69 -3.61
N THR A 321 3.23 -46.01 -3.24
CA THR A 321 1.85 -46.52 -3.35
C THR A 321 1.27 -46.36 -4.75
N GLU A 322 1.89 -45.56 -5.62
CA GLU A 322 1.45 -45.42 -7.02
C GLU A 322 1.80 -46.65 -7.85
N ARG A 323 0.87 -47.03 -8.72
CA ARG A 323 1.03 -48.15 -9.66
C ARG A 323 0.90 -47.61 -11.08
N ARG A 324 1.94 -47.76 -11.91
CA ARG A 324 1.84 -47.42 -13.33
C ARG A 324 0.86 -48.38 -14.02
N ALA A 325 -0.01 -47.84 -14.87
CA ALA A 325 -0.81 -48.66 -15.79
C ALA A 325 0.12 -49.44 -16.73
N ARG A 326 -0.35 -50.61 -17.20
CA ARG A 326 0.33 -51.42 -18.21
C ARG A 326 -0.67 -51.75 -19.31
N ASP A 327 -0.26 -51.47 -20.54
CA ASP A 327 -1.05 -51.73 -21.73
C ASP A 327 -1.24 -53.23 -21.98
N ALA A 328 -2.32 -53.59 -22.66
CA ALA A 328 -2.48 -54.91 -23.23
C ALA A 328 -1.54 -55.07 -24.44
N ALA A 329 -1.06 -56.28 -24.66
CA ALA A 329 -0.18 -56.60 -25.79
C ALA A 329 -0.62 -57.92 -26.44
N LEU A 330 -0.51 -57.99 -27.76
CA LEU A 330 -0.61 -59.25 -28.49
C LEU A 330 0.79 -59.88 -28.55
N VAL A 331 0.95 -61.08 -28.00
CA VAL A 331 2.23 -61.81 -28.06
C VAL A 331 2.02 -63.21 -28.59
N PHE A 332 2.94 -63.70 -29.42
CA PHE A 332 2.87 -65.06 -29.93
C PHE A 332 3.55 -66.05 -28.97
N ARG A 333 2.85 -67.14 -28.65
CA ARG A 333 3.38 -68.25 -27.84
C ARG A 333 3.19 -69.55 -28.60
N ASN A 334 4.29 -70.25 -28.88
CA ASN A 334 4.31 -71.45 -29.73
C ASN A 334 3.63 -71.24 -31.10
N GLY A 335 3.77 -70.03 -31.67
CA GLY A 335 3.16 -69.61 -32.93
C GLY A 335 1.72 -69.11 -32.87
N ILE A 336 1.03 -69.24 -31.73
CA ILE A 336 -0.38 -68.87 -31.54
C ILE A 336 -0.48 -67.47 -30.91
N PRO A 337 -1.38 -66.58 -31.36
CA PRO A 337 -1.59 -65.27 -30.73
C PRO A 337 -2.18 -65.42 -29.32
N VAL A 338 -1.64 -64.65 -28.37
CA VAL A 338 -2.10 -64.62 -26.98
C VAL A 338 -2.17 -63.18 -26.50
N VAL A 339 -3.37 -62.73 -26.10
CA VAL A 339 -3.56 -61.40 -25.50
C VAL A 339 -3.02 -61.41 -24.07
N VAL A 340 -1.98 -60.63 -23.81
CA VAL A 340 -1.53 -60.26 -22.46
C VAL A 340 -2.50 -59.20 -21.92
N PRO A 341 -3.22 -59.44 -20.82
CA PRO A 341 -4.18 -58.46 -20.30
C PRO A 341 -3.50 -57.19 -19.79
N SER A 342 -4.10 -56.06 -20.12
CA SER A 342 -3.79 -54.75 -19.55
C SER A 342 -4.05 -54.71 -18.05
N VAL A 343 -3.27 -53.92 -17.32
CA VAL A 343 -3.44 -53.71 -15.87
C VAL A 343 -3.61 -52.22 -15.59
N ARG A 344 -4.69 -51.86 -14.88
CA ARG A 344 -4.94 -50.49 -14.42
C ARG A 344 -3.85 -50.00 -13.49
N GLY A 345 -3.50 -48.73 -13.64
CA GLY A 345 -2.68 -47.99 -12.69
C GLY A 345 -3.49 -47.40 -11.54
N THR A 346 -2.77 -46.80 -10.60
CA THR A 346 -3.28 -46.08 -9.44
C THR A 346 -2.37 -44.87 -9.22
N ARG A 347 -2.93 -43.66 -9.16
CA ARG A 347 -2.21 -42.40 -8.91
C ARG A 347 -2.85 -41.67 -7.73
N ILE A 348 -2.08 -40.93 -6.94
CA ILE A 348 -2.59 -40.11 -5.85
C ILE A 348 -3.36 -38.91 -6.41
N ASP A 349 -4.54 -38.67 -5.84
CA ASP A 349 -5.36 -37.49 -6.08
C ASP A 349 -5.02 -36.44 -5.02
N TRP A 350 -3.99 -35.62 -5.29
CA TRP A 350 -3.53 -34.59 -4.36
C TRP A 350 -4.56 -33.49 -4.13
N GLU A 351 -5.36 -33.15 -5.15
CA GLU A 351 -6.43 -32.16 -5.03
C GLU A 351 -7.47 -32.65 -4.02
N ARG A 352 -7.96 -33.88 -4.18
CA ARG A 352 -8.94 -34.47 -3.27
C ARG A 352 -8.36 -34.81 -1.89
N THR A 353 -7.09 -35.20 -1.81
CA THR A 353 -6.39 -35.51 -0.54
C THR A 353 -6.28 -34.27 0.35
N PHE A 354 -5.96 -33.12 -0.22
CA PHE A 354 -5.84 -31.86 0.54
C PHE A 354 -7.13 -31.03 0.58
N ALA A 355 -8.15 -31.38 -0.20
CA ALA A 355 -9.46 -30.71 -0.24
C ALA A 355 -10.11 -30.61 1.15
N GLY A 356 -10.04 -29.41 1.74
CA GLY A 356 -10.59 -29.14 3.07
C GLY A 356 -9.75 -29.66 4.24
N MET A 357 -8.47 -30.01 4.03
CA MET A 357 -7.54 -30.53 5.06
C MET A 357 -7.61 -29.75 6.38
N ALA A 358 -7.70 -28.42 6.34
CA ALA A 358 -7.83 -27.56 7.53
C ALA A 358 -8.99 -27.94 8.47
N ARG A 359 -10.11 -28.44 7.94
CA ARG A 359 -11.26 -28.93 8.72
C ARG A 359 -11.08 -30.36 9.22
N THR A 360 -10.29 -31.17 8.52
CA THR A 360 -9.92 -32.52 8.96
C THR A 360 -8.95 -32.43 10.14
N VAL A 361 -7.86 -31.68 10.01
CA VAL A 361 -6.78 -31.61 11.03
C VAL A 361 -7.20 -30.95 12.34
N SER A 362 -8.22 -30.09 12.32
CA SER A 362 -8.84 -29.52 13.52
C SER A 362 -9.75 -30.51 14.27
N GLN A 363 -10.06 -31.67 13.69
CA GLN A 363 -10.79 -32.78 14.33
C GLN A 363 -9.87 -33.96 14.65
N ALA A 364 -8.99 -34.35 13.73
CA ALA A 364 -7.96 -35.37 13.90
C ALA A 364 -6.78 -35.07 12.95
N ARG A 365 -5.54 -35.12 13.44
CA ARG A 365 -4.33 -34.86 12.63
C ARG A 365 -3.91 -36.04 11.75
N GLU A 366 -4.89 -36.62 11.08
CA GLU A 366 -4.77 -37.79 10.20
C GLU A 366 -5.60 -37.55 8.93
N VAL A 367 -4.97 -37.67 7.77
CA VAL A 367 -5.56 -37.41 6.44
C VAL A 367 -5.44 -38.67 5.59
N THR A 368 -6.57 -39.17 5.08
CA THR A 368 -6.57 -40.31 4.15
C THR A 368 -6.11 -39.84 2.77
N VAL A 369 -5.07 -40.48 2.22
CA VAL A 369 -4.63 -40.25 0.84
C VAL A 369 -5.69 -40.83 -0.10
N HIS A 370 -6.15 -40.01 -1.03
CA HIS A 370 -7.10 -40.41 -2.05
C HIS A 370 -6.40 -40.80 -3.35
N TYR A 371 -6.99 -41.73 -4.08
CA TYR A 371 -6.40 -42.34 -5.27
C TYR A 371 -7.40 -42.40 -6.42
N ASN A 372 -6.91 -42.09 -7.61
CA ASN A 372 -7.65 -42.28 -8.87
C ASN A 372 -7.07 -43.47 -9.66
N ALA A 373 -7.95 -44.23 -10.29
CA ALA A 373 -7.56 -45.25 -11.24
C ALA A 373 -7.01 -44.60 -12.51
N VAL A 374 -5.91 -45.15 -13.03
CA VAL A 374 -5.35 -44.74 -14.32
C VAL A 374 -5.60 -45.88 -15.30
N GLU A 375 -6.49 -45.68 -16.27
CA GLU A 375 -6.67 -46.66 -17.35
C GLU A 375 -5.40 -46.72 -18.22
N PRO A 376 -5.08 -47.90 -18.81
CA PRO A 376 -4.00 -48.06 -19.77
C PRO A 376 -4.31 -47.31 -21.08
N ALA A 377 -3.27 -47.02 -21.88
CA ALA A 377 -3.42 -46.44 -23.21
C ALA A 377 -3.94 -47.46 -24.24
N VAL A 378 -3.70 -48.76 -24.01
CA VAL A 378 -4.34 -49.86 -24.74
C VAL A 378 -4.95 -50.85 -23.75
N THR A 379 -6.27 -51.04 -23.80
CA THR A 379 -6.99 -51.96 -22.91
C THR A 379 -7.00 -53.39 -23.46
N THR A 380 -7.31 -54.36 -22.60
CA THR A 380 -7.59 -55.75 -23.01
C THR A 380 -8.80 -55.86 -23.94
N GLY A 381 -9.71 -54.87 -23.92
CA GLY A 381 -10.83 -54.79 -24.86
C GLY A 381 -10.35 -54.46 -26.27
N ASP A 382 -9.50 -53.45 -26.40
CA ASP A 382 -9.01 -52.96 -27.70
C ASP A 382 -8.23 -54.04 -28.46
N VAL A 383 -7.36 -54.79 -27.78
CA VAL A 383 -6.59 -55.89 -28.43
C VAL A 383 -7.49 -57.06 -28.83
N ARG A 384 -8.57 -57.35 -28.09
CA ARG A 384 -9.55 -58.38 -28.47
C ARG A 384 -10.46 -57.94 -29.60
N ALA A 385 -10.79 -56.65 -29.67
CA ALA A 385 -11.60 -56.07 -30.75
C ALA A 385 -10.92 -56.12 -32.12
N LEU A 386 -9.62 -56.43 -32.17
CA LEU A 386 -8.88 -56.71 -33.42
C LEU A 386 -9.27 -58.06 -34.06
N GLY A 387 -9.88 -58.99 -33.31
CA GLY A 387 -10.36 -60.28 -33.84
C GLY A 387 -9.27 -61.26 -34.33
N ILE A 388 -8.01 -61.04 -33.94
CA ILE A 388 -6.84 -61.76 -34.47
C ILE A 388 -6.75 -63.17 -33.84
N GLU A 389 -7.57 -64.08 -34.35
CA GLU A 389 -7.73 -65.46 -33.84
C GLU A 389 -7.53 -66.52 -34.93
N GLU A 390 -7.60 -66.19 -36.22
CA GLU A 390 -7.42 -67.14 -37.34
C GLU A 390 -6.17 -66.85 -38.20
N VAL A 391 -5.72 -67.86 -38.95
CA VAL A 391 -4.57 -67.76 -39.88
C VAL A 391 -5.07 -67.43 -41.28
N LEU A 392 -4.77 -66.23 -41.75
CA LEU A 392 -5.07 -65.77 -43.11
C LEU A 392 -4.12 -66.40 -44.14
N ALA A 393 -2.83 -66.46 -43.81
CA ALA A 393 -1.80 -67.00 -44.71
C ALA A 393 -0.60 -67.57 -43.95
N THR A 394 0.16 -68.44 -44.61
CA THR A 394 1.48 -68.89 -44.15
C THR A 394 2.37 -69.21 -45.34
N ALA A 395 3.47 -68.47 -45.46
CA ALA A 395 4.54 -68.74 -46.41
C ALA A 395 5.77 -69.30 -45.68
N SER A 396 6.59 -70.09 -46.37
CA SER A 396 7.81 -70.65 -45.80
C SER A 396 8.90 -70.86 -46.85
N THR A 397 10.15 -70.85 -46.42
CA THR A 397 11.31 -71.14 -47.25
C THR A 397 12.26 -72.09 -46.52
N HIS A 398 12.88 -73.02 -47.25
CA HIS A 398 13.58 -74.18 -46.71
C HIS A 398 14.96 -74.32 -47.34
N GLY A 399 15.91 -74.92 -46.60
CA GLY A 399 17.23 -75.30 -47.12
C GLY A 399 18.30 -74.22 -47.03
N HIS A 400 18.10 -73.18 -46.21
CA HIS A 400 19.09 -72.12 -45.97
C HIS A 400 20.28 -72.62 -45.17
N ALA A 401 21.45 -72.01 -45.35
CA ALA A 401 22.65 -72.38 -44.61
C ALA A 401 22.57 -71.91 -43.14
N PRO A 402 23.31 -72.53 -42.21
CA PRO A 402 23.32 -72.10 -40.81
C PRO A 402 23.73 -70.64 -40.62
N GLU A 403 24.65 -70.13 -41.44
CA GLU A 403 25.04 -68.71 -41.44
C GLU A 403 23.91 -67.76 -41.87
N ASP A 404 23.17 -68.09 -42.94
CA ASP A 404 22.03 -67.28 -43.42
C ASP A 404 20.98 -67.14 -42.32
N ILE A 405 20.69 -68.24 -41.64
CA ILE A 405 19.67 -68.35 -40.61
C ILE A 405 20.09 -67.65 -39.31
N ALA A 406 21.38 -67.68 -38.96
CA ALA A 406 21.90 -67.01 -37.77
C ALA A 406 21.76 -65.47 -37.84
N ALA A 407 21.57 -64.91 -39.03
CA ALA A 407 21.29 -63.48 -39.25
C ALA A 407 19.80 -63.10 -39.20
N VAL A 408 18.88 -64.06 -39.02
CA VAL A 408 17.42 -63.84 -39.11
C VAL A 408 16.83 -63.51 -37.73
N ASP A 409 16.61 -62.22 -37.46
CA ASP A 409 15.90 -61.75 -36.27
C ASP A 409 14.38 -61.65 -36.52
N VAL A 410 13.63 -62.66 -36.07
CA VAL A 410 12.15 -62.65 -36.07
C VAL A 410 11.53 -61.89 -34.90
N THR A 411 12.31 -61.53 -33.86
CA THR A 411 11.75 -60.90 -32.65
C THR A 411 11.23 -59.49 -32.91
N ARG A 412 11.77 -58.82 -33.94
CA ARG A 412 11.34 -57.50 -34.43
C ARG A 412 10.05 -57.51 -35.24
N LEU A 413 9.46 -58.69 -35.49
CA LEU A 413 8.17 -58.88 -36.18
C LEU A 413 7.06 -59.36 -35.24
N ASN A 414 7.39 -60.25 -34.30
CA ASN A 414 6.41 -61.03 -33.56
C ASN A 414 5.58 -60.18 -32.58
N GLY A 415 4.31 -59.98 -32.93
CA GLY A 415 3.37 -59.15 -32.16
C GLY A 415 3.09 -57.77 -32.78
N ILE A 416 3.66 -57.48 -33.96
CA ILE A 416 3.24 -56.31 -34.75
C ILE A 416 1.82 -56.56 -35.26
N VAL A 417 0.96 -55.56 -35.03
CA VAL A 417 -0.39 -55.43 -35.60
C VAL A 417 -0.35 -54.33 -36.66
N VAL A 418 -0.98 -54.55 -37.80
CA VAL A 418 -1.18 -53.57 -38.88
C VAL A 418 -2.68 -53.34 -39.03
N LYS A 419 -3.16 -52.14 -38.74
CA LYS A 419 -4.59 -51.77 -38.76
C LYS A 419 -5.08 -51.49 -40.18
N PRO A 420 -6.41 -51.49 -40.43
CA PRO A 420 -6.97 -51.07 -41.72
C PRO A 420 -6.43 -49.69 -42.16
N GLY A 421 -5.92 -49.61 -43.39
CA GLY A 421 -5.30 -48.42 -43.98
C GLY A 421 -3.90 -48.08 -43.45
N GLU A 422 -3.28 -48.92 -42.62
CA GLU A 422 -1.93 -48.70 -42.09
C GLU A 422 -0.84 -49.28 -43.01
N THR A 423 0.26 -48.54 -43.17
CA THR A 423 1.44 -48.98 -43.94
C THR A 423 2.48 -49.60 -43.02
N PHE A 424 2.86 -50.84 -43.30
CA PHE A 424 3.90 -51.59 -42.63
C PHE A 424 5.18 -51.64 -43.48
N GLU A 425 6.27 -51.05 -42.96
CA GLU A 425 7.59 -51.03 -43.60
C GLU A 425 8.30 -52.38 -43.43
N ILE A 426 8.04 -53.35 -44.31
CA ILE A 426 8.57 -54.72 -44.23
C ILE A 426 10.09 -54.72 -44.04
N SER A 427 10.81 -53.96 -44.86
CA SER A 427 12.28 -53.87 -44.84
C SER A 427 12.86 -53.26 -43.56
N ALA A 428 12.09 -52.46 -42.82
CA ALA A 428 12.54 -51.91 -41.54
C ALA A 428 12.57 -52.98 -40.43
N HIS A 429 11.75 -54.03 -40.53
CA HIS A 429 11.61 -55.09 -39.53
C HIS A 429 12.26 -56.40 -39.96
N ALA A 430 12.06 -56.83 -41.21
CA ALA A 430 12.65 -58.04 -41.80
C ALA A 430 13.94 -57.70 -42.57
N THR A 431 15.04 -57.46 -41.86
CA THR A 431 16.31 -56.97 -42.43
C THR A 431 17.15 -58.04 -43.15
N ALA A 432 16.69 -59.29 -43.20
CA ALA A 432 17.36 -60.39 -43.88
C ALA A 432 16.53 -60.82 -45.10
N GLU A 433 17.13 -60.84 -46.30
CA GLU A 433 16.43 -61.10 -47.56
C GLU A 433 15.55 -62.39 -47.57
N PRO A 434 15.98 -63.53 -46.98
CA PRO A 434 15.13 -64.72 -46.91
C PRO A 434 13.85 -64.52 -46.08
N LEU A 435 13.93 -63.73 -45.00
CA LEU A 435 12.79 -63.39 -44.15
C LEU A 435 11.90 -62.35 -44.82
N GLU A 436 12.47 -61.30 -45.41
CA GLU A 436 11.72 -60.26 -46.12
C GLU A 436 10.89 -60.86 -47.26
N ARG A 437 11.49 -61.76 -48.05
CA ARG A 437 10.84 -62.43 -49.19
C ARG A 437 9.65 -63.29 -48.76
N VAL A 438 9.79 -64.05 -47.67
CA VAL A 438 8.71 -64.90 -47.14
C VAL A 438 7.63 -64.09 -46.43
N LEU A 439 8.00 -63.01 -45.74
CA LEU A 439 7.03 -62.10 -45.14
C LEU A 439 6.22 -61.35 -46.21
N ARG A 440 6.87 -60.89 -47.28
CA ARG A 440 6.23 -60.27 -48.45
C ARG A 440 5.19 -61.20 -49.09
N GLU A 441 5.54 -62.47 -49.28
CA GLU A 441 4.63 -63.51 -49.79
C GLU A 441 3.45 -63.75 -48.84
N ALA A 442 3.70 -63.93 -47.53
CA ALA A 442 2.63 -64.17 -46.55
C ALA A 442 1.65 -62.99 -46.42
N LEU A 443 2.15 -61.74 -46.47
CA LEU A 443 1.31 -60.53 -46.44
C LEU A 443 0.45 -60.42 -47.71
N HIS A 444 1.01 -60.72 -48.88
CA HIS A 444 0.26 -60.70 -50.13
C HIS A 444 -0.81 -61.80 -50.19
N GLN A 445 -0.47 -63.02 -49.75
CA GLN A 445 -1.43 -64.14 -49.62
C GLN A 445 -2.57 -63.83 -48.63
N ALA A 446 -2.31 -63.03 -47.59
CA ALA A 446 -3.33 -62.56 -46.65
C ALA A 446 -4.19 -61.40 -47.19
N GLY A 447 -4.02 -61.00 -48.45
CA GLY A 447 -4.85 -59.98 -49.12
C GLY A 447 -4.35 -58.54 -48.97
N LEU A 448 -3.16 -58.31 -48.44
CA LEU A 448 -2.58 -56.96 -48.37
C LEU A 448 -1.97 -56.55 -49.72
N SER A 449 -2.00 -55.25 -50.01
CA SER A 449 -1.25 -54.66 -51.13
C SER A 449 0.22 -54.55 -50.73
N VAL A 450 1.12 -55.18 -51.47
CA VAL A 450 2.55 -55.24 -51.13
C VAL A 450 3.40 -54.75 -52.30
N ASP A 451 4.17 -53.67 -52.08
CA ASP A 451 4.98 -53.00 -53.10
C ASP A 451 6.28 -52.43 -52.51
N GLU A 452 7.36 -52.39 -53.29
CA GLU A 452 8.72 -51.89 -52.96
C GLU A 452 9.18 -52.00 -51.48
N GLY A 453 8.93 -53.14 -50.82
CA GLY A 453 9.37 -53.40 -49.43
C GLY A 453 8.41 -52.86 -48.34
N ARG A 454 7.17 -52.55 -48.71
CA ARG A 454 6.08 -52.06 -47.86
C ARG A 454 4.82 -52.89 -48.09
N ALA A 455 4.00 -53.06 -47.06
CA ALA A 455 2.63 -53.56 -47.19
C ALA A 455 1.66 -52.49 -46.69
N VAL A 456 0.54 -52.30 -47.41
CA VAL A 456 -0.60 -51.52 -46.93
C VAL A 456 -1.71 -52.50 -46.60
N ASN A 457 -2.27 -52.40 -45.39
CA ASN A 457 -3.43 -53.20 -45.02
C ASN A 457 -4.71 -52.60 -45.61
N ASP A 458 -4.97 -52.91 -46.87
CA ASP A 458 -6.22 -52.57 -47.57
C ASP A 458 -7.41 -53.47 -47.19
N THR A 459 -7.24 -54.40 -46.24
CA THR A 459 -8.35 -55.22 -45.72
C THR A 459 -9.19 -54.42 -44.72
N GLY A 460 -10.41 -54.88 -44.46
CA GLY A 460 -11.33 -54.21 -43.53
C GLY A 460 -10.95 -54.34 -42.05
N ASP A 461 -10.05 -55.27 -41.72
CA ASP A 461 -9.75 -55.71 -40.36
C ASP A 461 -8.24 -55.59 -40.04
N ALA A 462 -7.87 -55.76 -38.77
CA ALA A 462 -6.48 -55.71 -38.35
C ALA A 462 -5.79 -57.08 -38.52
N VAL A 463 -4.56 -57.07 -39.03
CA VAL A 463 -3.73 -58.29 -39.15
C VAL A 463 -2.53 -58.24 -38.21
N ALA A 464 -2.01 -59.40 -37.81
CA ALA A 464 -0.76 -59.49 -37.06
C ALA A 464 0.26 -60.43 -37.70
N VAL A 465 1.53 -60.11 -37.54
CA VAL A 465 2.65 -60.88 -38.09
C VAL A 465 3.29 -61.77 -37.01
N HIS A 466 3.50 -63.03 -37.38
CA HIS A 466 4.36 -63.96 -36.65
C HIS A 466 5.35 -64.62 -37.61
N ALA A 467 6.64 -64.53 -37.32
CA ALA A 467 7.70 -65.25 -38.00
C ALA A 467 8.45 -66.19 -37.04
N ALA A 468 8.88 -67.33 -37.56
CA ALA A 468 9.64 -68.33 -36.82
C ALA A 468 10.75 -68.94 -37.69
N VAL A 469 11.80 -69.40 -37.01
CA VAL A 469 12.93 -70.13 -37.57
C VAL A 469 12.93 -71.53 -36.95
N THR A 470 13.07 -72.58 -37.75
CA THR A 470 13.11 -73.97 -37.26
C THR A 470 13.96 -74.84 -38.19
N GLY A 471 15.09 -75.34 -37.68
CA GLY A 471 16.05 -76.10 -38.48
C GLY A 471 16.60 -75.24 -39.62
N SER A 472 16.46 -75.72 -40.86
CA SER A 472 16.81 -74.99 -42.09
C SER A 472 15.65 -74.19 -42.71
N THR A 473 14.60 -73.90 -41.93
CA THR A 473 13.34 -73.32 -42.40
C THR A 473 13.05 -71.96 -41.76
N ILE A 474 12.56 -71.02 -42.56
CA ILE A 474 12.01 -69.73 -42.11
C ILE A 474 10.55 -69.69 -42.55
N THR A 475 9.65 -69.38 -41.63
CA THR A 475 8.20 -69.33 -41.84
C THR A 475 7.66 -67.98 -41.40
N ALA A 476 6.77 -67.38 -42.20
CA ALA A 476 5.95 -66.23 -41.78
C ALA A 476 4.46 -66.59 -41.91
N THR A 477 3.71 -66.28 -40.86
CA THR A 477 2.28 -66.50 -40.72
C THR A 477 1.62 -65.15 -40.46
N VAL A 478 0.57 -64.84 -41.21
CA VAL A 478 -0.27 -63.66 -40.99
C VAL A 478 -1.58 -64.12 -40.38
N TRP A 479 -1.91 -63.52 -39.23
CA TRP A 479 -3.14 -63.77 -38.47
C TRP A 479 -4.12 -62.60 -38.64
N GLY A 480 -5.41 -62.87 -38.49
CA GLY A 480 -6.46 -61.85 -38.57
C GLY A 480 -7.83 -62.39 -38.14
N THR A 481 -8.88 -61.72 -38.60
CA THR A 481 -10.29 -62.14 -38.53
C THR A 481 -10.59 -63.29 -39.50
N GLY A 482 -11.61 -64.09 -39.19
CA GLY A 482 -12.16 -65.14 -40.07
C GLY A 482 -13.57 -64.84 -40.54
#